data_AF-A0A3N2GT49-F1
#
_entry.id   AF-A0A3N2GT49-F1
#
_cell.length_a   1.000
_cell.length_b   1.000
_cell.length_c   1.000
_cell.angle_alpha   90.00
_cell.angle_beta   90.00
_cell.angle_gamma   90.00
#
_symmetry.space_group_name_H-M   'P 1'
#
loop_
_entity.id
_entity.type
_entity.pdbx_description
1 polymer ?
#
loop_
_entity_poly.entity_id
_entity_poly.type
_entity_poly.pdbx_seq_one_letter_code
_entity_poly.pdbx_strand_id
1 'polypeptide(L)'
;MGHGHGHGHQPPGSASARYLPRLAAALGIGVAFLLLEVVVGVVTGSLALISDAGHMLTDVLGLAMALTAIVLARRSGPTYRRTFGLYRAEVLAALANAVLLFGVAGYVIFEAVERLANPPEVPGLPVLLVAVAGLAANVVAFALLRDGSKESLNLRGAYLEVLADLIGSVGVLVSGVITLTTGWRYADALIGVAIGLFVLPRTFTLARRALRILFQHAPAEVDVERISAELAELAGVCDVHDLHVWTLTSGMEVASAHLTLERTAQPAEVLAAAQTLLKDQYSIEHATLQCEPRESAARCQELSW
;
A
#
# COMPACT_ATOMS: atom_id res chain seq x y z
N MET A 1 -34.37 -38.86 6.88
CA MET A 1 -33.23 -38.55 7.77
C MET A 1 -32.36 -37.54 7.05
N GLY A 2 -32.44 -36.27 7.46
CA GLY A 2 -31.81 -35.16 6.78
C GLY A 2 -30.72 -34.50 7.61
N HIS A 3 -29.71 -34.04 6.88
CA HIS A 3 -28.74 -32.97 7.17
C HIS A 3 -27.64 -33.18 8.22
N GLY A 4 -26.42 -32.97 7.72
CA GLY A 4 -25.22 -32.64 8.48
C GLY A 4 -24.20 -32.01 7.53
N HIS A 5 -24.50 -30.82 6.99
CA HIS A 5 -23.50 -30.03 6.25
C HIS A 5 -22.54 -29.39 7.24
N GLY A 6 -21.32 -29.93 7.32
CA GLY A 6 -20.21 -29.29 8.03
C GLY A 6 -19.81 -28.01 7.29
N HIS A 7 -20.04 -26.87 7.92
CA HIS A 7 -19.46 -25.60 7.50
C HIS A 7 -17.96 -25.64 7.76
N GLY A 8 -17.19 -26.01 6.73
CA GLY A 8 -15.78 -25.74 6.69
C GLY A 8 -15.58 -24.23 6.70
N HIS A 9 -15.14 -23.68 7.83
CA HIS A 9 -14.53 -22.37 7.88
C HIS A 9 -13.29 -22.42 7.00
N GLN A 10 -13.43 -21.99 5.73
CA GLN A 10 -12.29 -21.58 4.94
C GLN A 10 -11.58 -20.49 5.75
N PRO A 11 -10.24 -20.54 5.89
CA PRO A 11 -9.50 -19.41 6.45
C PRO A 11 -9.93 -18.15 5.67
N PRO A 12 -9.99 -16.97 6.31
CA PRO A 12 -10.41 -15.75 5.64
C PRO A 12 -9.45 -15.47 4.47
N GLY A 13 -9.78 -15.99 3.30
CA GLY A 13 -9.14 -15.63 2.06
C GLY A 13 -9.51 -14.18 1.86
N SER A 14 -8.57 -13.27 2.13
CA SER A 14 -8.80 -11.84 1.99
C SER A 14 -9.55 -11.56 0.69
N ALA A 15 -10.58 -10.71 0.72
CA ALA A 15 -11.41 -10.37 -0.44
C ALA A 15 -10.57 -10.08 -1.71
N SER A 16 -9.32 -9.62 -1.52
CA SER A 16 -8.26 -9.46 -2.51
C SER A 16 -7.99 -10.69 -3.40
N ALA A 17 -8.17 -11.93 -2.92
CA ALA A 17 -7.88 -13.15 -3.69
C ALA A 17 -8.87 -13.39 -4.85
N ARG A 18 -10.12 -12.94 -4.72
CA ARG A 18 -11.15 -13.03 -5.79
C ARG A 18 -10.81 -12.13 -6.98
N TYR A 19 -10.03 -11.08 -6.74
CA TYR A 19 -9.74 -10.03 -7.72
C TYR A 19 -8.32 -10.07 -8.29
N LEU A 20 -7.50 -11.03 -7.86
CA LEU A 20 -6.22 -11.37 -8.46
C LEU A 20 -6.20 -11.36 -10.01
N PRO A 21 -7.16 -12.00 -10.72
CA PRO A 21 -7.15 -11.98 -12.19
C PRO A 21 -7.38 -10.58 -12.77
N ARG A 22 -8.13 -9.71 -12.09
CA ARG A 22 -8.36 -8.32 -12.54
C ARG A 22 -7.14 -7.45 -12.33
N LEU A 23 -6.45 -7.61 -11.20
CA LEU A 23 -5.18 -6.94 -10.92
C LEU A 23 -4.09 -7.38 -11.91
N ALA A 24 -4.02 -8.68 -12.21
CA ALA A 24 -3.11 -9.21 -13.23
C ALA A 24 -3.45 -8.71 -14.64
N ALA A 25 -4.73 -8.57 -14.99
CA ALA A 25 -5.15 -7.99 -16.27
C ALA A 25 -4.76 -6.49 -16.37
N ALA A 26 -5.00 -5.71 -15.31
CA ALA A 26 -4.58 -4.30 -15.25
C ALA A 26 -3.06 -4.15 -15.39
N LEU A 27 -2.29 -4.99 -14.69
CA LEU A 27 -0.83 -5.06 -14.86
C LEU A 27 -0.43 -5.40 -16.30
N GLY A 28 -1.09 -6.39 -16.91
CA GLY A 28 -0.83 -6.79 -18.30
C GLY A 28 -1.07 -5.65 -19.30
N ILE A 29 -2.13 -4.87 -19.10
CA ILE A 29 -2.44 -3.67 -19.89
C ILE A 29 -1.33 -2.62 -19.71
N GLY A 30 -0.95 -2.33 -18.46
CA GLY A 30 0.11 -1.37 -18.17
C GLY A 30 1.46 -1.75 -18.77
N VAL A 31 1.87 -3.03 -18.64
CA VAL A 31 3.11 -3.55 -19.25
C VAL A 31 3.07 -3.43 -20.77
N ALA A 32 1.94 -3.79 -21.40
CA ALA A 32 1.80 -3.68 -22.84
C ALA A 32 1.91 -2.22 -23.32
N PHE A 33 1.32 -1.29 -22.57
CA PHE A 33 1.38 0.13 -22.89
C PHE A 33 2.78 0.72 -22.67
N LEU A 34 3.44 0.39 -21.56
CA LEU A 34 4.85 0.74 -21.32
C LEU A 34 5.75 0.32 -22.49
N LEU A 35 5.61 -0.93 -22.96
CA LEU A 35 6.40 -1.41 -24.10
C LEU A 35 6.09 -0.62 -25.39
N LEU A 36 4.82 -0.28 -25.61
CA LEU A 36 4.41 0.55 -26.74
C LEU A 36 5.09 1.93 -26.68
N GLU A 37 5.06 2.61 -25.52
CA GLU A 37 5.67 3.93 -25.34
C GLU A 37 7.19 3.89 -25.52
N VAL A 38 7.87 2.89 -24.97
CA VAL A 38 9.32 2.71 -25.16
C VAL A 38 9.64 2.52 -26.64
N VAL A 39 8.90 1.65 -27.34
CA VAL A 39 9.13 1.38 -28.78
C VAL A 39 8.87 2.64 -29.61
N VAL A 40 7.73 3.31 -29.41
CA VAL A 40 7.40 4.53 -30.17
C VAL A 40 8.36 5.66 -29.81
N GLY A 41 8.73 5.82 -28.55
CA GLY A 41 9.69 6.81 -28.07
C GLY A 41 11.06 6.64 -28.71
N VAL A 42 11.60 5.41 -28.75
CA VAL A 42 12.89 5.12 -29.40
C VAL A 42 12.81 5.33 -30.92
N VAL A 43 11.76 4.83 -31.57
CA VAL A 43 11.60 4.95 -33.04
C VAL A 43 11.42 6.41 -33.48
N THR A 44 10.71 7.21 -32.70
CA THR A 44 10.46 8.63 -33.01
C THR A 44 11.56 9.56 -32.49
N GLY A 45 12.51 9.05 -31.69
CA GLY A 45 13.50 9.87 -30.99
C GLY A 45 12.87 10.85 -29.98
N SER A 46 11.66 10.57 -29.51
CA SER A 46 10.90 11.48 -28.65
C SER A 46 11.26 11.27 -27.18
N LEU A 47 12.06 12.19 -26.64
CA LEU A 47 12.37 12.27 -25.21
C LEU A 47 11.10 12.40 -24.35
N ALA A 48 10.03 13.02 -24.86
CA ALA A 48 8.75 13.12 -24.16
C ALA A 48 8.12 11.74 -23.92
N LEU A 49 8.08 10.88 -24.94
CA LEU A 49 7.55 9.51 -24.83
C LEU A 49 8.43 8.61 -23.95
N ILE A 50 9.75 8.79 -24.02
CA ILE A 50 10.69 8.07 -23.14
C ILE A 50 10.51 8.47 -21.67
N SER A 51 10.24 9.75 -21.40
CA SER A 51 9.98 10.26 -20.05
C SER A 51 8.64 9.75 -19.49
N ASP A 52 7.59 9.74 -20.32
CA ASP A 52 6.27 9.18 -19.97
C ASP A 52 6.36 7.67 -19.68
N ALA A 53 7.12 6.94 -20.49
CA ALA A 53 7.43 5.52 -20.24
C ALA A 53 8.14 5.31 -18.88
N GLY A 54 8.96 6.26 -18.44
CA GLY A 54 9.58 6.23 -17.11
C GLY A 54 8.55 6.29 -15.97
N HIS A 55 7.50 7.11 -16.14
CA HIS A 55 6.37 7.18 -15.21
C HIS A 55 5.52 5.91 -15.25
N MET A 56 5.13 5.46 -16.44
CA MET A 56 4.37 4.21 -16.63
C MET A 56 5.12 2.99 -16.08
N LEU A 57 6.45 2.98 -16.13
CA LEU A 57 7.27 1.91 -15.52
C LEU A 57 7.07 1.86 -14.01
N THR A 58 7.04 2.99 -13.32
CA THR A 58 6.80 3.01 -11.87
C THR A 58 5.40 2.52 -11.50
N ASP A 59 4.39 2.84 -12.31
CA ASP A 59 3.01 2.40 -12.06
C ASP A 59 2.86 0.89 -12.26
N VAL A 60 3.47 0.37 -13.33
CA VAL A 60 3.58 -1.07 -13.61
C VAL A 60 4.33 -1.79 -12.48
N LEU A 61 5.43 -1.23 -12.00
CA LEU A 61 6.18 -1.80 -10.88
C LEU A 61 5.36 -1.79 -9.59
N GLY A 62 4.62 -0.72 -9.30
CA GLY A 62 3.69 -0.63 -8.18
C GLY A 62 2.62 -1.73 -8.21
N LEU A 63 1.93 -1.88 -9.34
CA LEU A 63 0.94 -2.94 -9.57
C LEU A 63 1.55 -4.34 -9.50
N ALA A 64 2.73 -4.54 -10.06
CA ALA A 64 3.46 -5.82 -10.02
C ALA A 64 3.86 -6.19 -8.59
N MET A 65 4.33 -5.22 -7.80
CA MET A 65 4.67 -5.41 -6.39
C MET A 65 3.43 -5.75 -5.57
N ALA A 66 2.31 -5.05 -5.77
CA ALA A 66 1.05 -5.36 -5.12
C ALA A 66 0.56 -6.79 -5.46
N LEU A 67 0.61 -7.17 -6.75
CA LEU A 67 0.25 -8.51 -7.20
C LEU A 67 1.16 -9.58 -6.60
N THR A 68 2.47 -9.34 -6.62
CA THR A 68 3.48 -10.27 -6.10
C THR A 68 3.34 -10.43 -4.59
N ALA A 69 3.08 -9.35 -3.86
CA ALA A 69 2.83 -9.39 -2.41
C ALA A 69 1.63 -10.27 -2.07
N ILE A 70 0.50 -10.11 -2.77
CA ILE A 70 -0.69 -10.95 -2.57
C ILE A 70 -0.40 -12.42 -2.89
N VAL A 71 0.30 -12.70 -3.99
CA VAL A 71 0.66 -14.07 -4.37
C VAL A 71 1.63 -14.70 -3.38
N LEU A 72 2.62 -13.94 -2.92
CA LEU A 72 3.67 -14.42 -2.01
C LEU A 72 3.11 -14.66 -0.61
N ALA A 73 2.24 -13.77 -0.11
CA ALA A 73 1.51 -13.94 1.14
C ALA A 73 0.64 -15.22 1.12
N ARG A 74 0.05 -15.55 -0.03
CA ARG A 74 -0.75 -16.79 -0.18
C ARG A 74 0.09 -18.06 -0.28
N ARG A 75 1.29 -17.99 -0.85
CA ARG A 75 2.14 -19.18 -1.10
C ARG A 75 3.14 -19.45 0.02
N SER A 76 3.50 -18.44 0.80
CA SER A 76 4.55 -18.53 1.81
C SER A 76 3.94 -18.62 3.21
N GLY A 77 3.42 -19.79 3.55
CA GLY A 77 3.00 -20.07 4.91
C GLY A 77 4.17 -19.96 5.92
N PRO A 78 3.88 -19.86 7.22
CA PRO A 78 4.89 -19.87 8.27
C PRO A 78 5.81 -21.09 8.17
N THR A 79 7.11 -20.87 8.33
CA THR A 79 8.10 -21.95 8.50
C THR A 79 8.92 -21.66 9.75
N TYR A 80 9.62 -22.66 10.31
CA TYR A 80 10.46 -22.43 11.50
C TYR A 80 11.57 -21.36 11.29
N ARG A 81 11.96 -21.08 10.04
CA ARG A 81 12.91 -19.99 9.71
C ARG A 81 12.22 -18.65 9.40
N ARG A 82 10.91 -18.68 9.13
CA ARG A 82 10.07 -17.51 8.82
C ARG A 82 8.78 -17.67 9.62
N THR A 83 8.87 -17.38 10.91
CA THR A 83 7.81 -17.66 11.90
C THR A 83 6.52 -16.92 11.60
N PHE A 84 6.61 -15.74 10.99
CA PHE A 84 5.48 -14.99 10.44
C PHE A 84 5.38 -15.08 8.91
N GLY A 85 6.13 -15.95 8.23
CA GLY A 85 6.15 -16.01 6.77
C GLY A 85 6.83 -14.79 6.14
N LEU A 86 6.30 -14.32 5.01
CA LEU A 86 6.89 -13.24 4.19
C LEU A 86 6.06 -11.96 4.18
N TYR A 87 5.21 -11.73 5.19
CA TYR A 87 4.34 -10.54 5.23
C TYR A 87 5.11 -9.22 5.16
N ARG A 88 6.27 -9.09 5.81
CA ARG A 88 7.10 -7.87 5.74
C ARG A 88 7.71 -7.58 4.35
N ALA A 89 7.75 -8.57 3.45
CA ALA A 89 8.21 -8.33 2.07
C ALA A 89 7.26 -7.38 1.32
N GLU A 90 5.97 -7.38 1.66
CA GLU A 90 4.98 -6.42 1.14
C GLU A 90 5.34 -4.98 1.50
N VAL A 91 5.72 -4.77 2.77
CA VAL A 91 6.10 -3.45 3.30
C VAL A 91 7.38 -2.93 2.64
N LEU A 92 8.38 -3.82 2.46
CA LEU A 92 9.63 -3.47 1.77
C LEU A 92 9.40 -3.15 0.29
N ALA A 93 8.54 -3.91 -0.39
CA ALA A 93 8.15 -3.63 -1.77
C ALA A 93 7.45 -2.27 -1.89
N ALA A 94 6.51 -1.97 -0.98
CA ALA A 94 5.84 -0.66 -0.94
C ALA A 94 6.82 0.50 -0.71
N LEU A 95 7.83 0.32 0.17
CA LEU A 95 8.87 1.32 0.39
C LEU A 95 9.76 1.51 -0.85
N ALA A 96 10.19 0.42 -1.48
CA ALA A 96 10.97 0.46 -2.71
C ALA A 96 10.20 1.19 -3.83
N ASN A 97 8.89 0.92 -3.98
CA ASN A 97 8.02 1.65 -4.91
C ASN A 97 8.02 3.14 -4.62
N ALA A 98 7.86 3.51 -3.35
CA ALA A 98 7.79 4.91 -2.97
C ALA A 98 9.11 5.65 -3.29
N VAL A 99 10.27 5.01 -3.07
CA VAL A 99 11.57 5.57 -3.45
C VAL A 99 11.69 5.76 -4.97
N LEU A 100 11.24 4.79 -5.76
CA LEU A 100 11.23 4.90 -7.23
C LEU A 100 10.32 6.04 -7.70
N LEU A 101 9.11 6.14 -7.16
CA LEU A 101 8.16 7.22 -7.46
C LEU A 101 8.71 8.60 -7.09
N PHE A 102 9.43 8.72 -5.97
CA PHE A 102 10.12 9.96 -5.62
C PHE A 102 11.20 10.32 -6.65
N GLY A 103 11.99 9.34 -7.09
CA GLY A 103 13.00 9.54 -8.12
C GLY A 103 12.39 10.01 -9.45
N VAL A 104 11.32 9.34 -9.90
CA VAL A 104 10.62 9.71 -11.14
C VAL A 104 9.94 11.06 -11.02
N ALA A 105 9.21 11.35 -9.94
CA ALA A 105 8.58 12.65 -9.76
C ALA A 105 9.62 13.79 -9.70
N GLY A 106 10.76 13.56 -9.05
CA GLY A 106 11.89 14.50 -9.05
C GLY A 106 12.47 14.71 -10.44
N TYR A 107 12.65 13.64 -11.22
CA TYR A 107 13.12 13.70 -12.59
C TYR A 107 12.13 14.45 -13.51
N VAL A 108 10.82 14.19 -13.42
CA VAL A 108 9.78 14.88 -14.18
C VAL A 108 9.76 16.38 -13.88
N ILE A 109 9.88 16.77 -12.61
CA ILE A 109 9.97 18.18 -12.22
C ILE A 109 11.24 18.82 -12.79
N PHE A 110 12.38 18.14 -12.70
CA PHE A 110 13.64 18.61 -13.26
C PHE A 110 13.54 18.82 -14.78
N GLU A 111 13.07 17.82 -15.52
CA GLU A 111 12.85 17.86 -16.97
C GLU A 111 11.87 18.98 -17.35
N ALA A 112 10.77 19.15 -16.59
CA ALA A 112 9.81 20.21 -16.84
C ALA A 112 10.44 21.60 -16.67
N VAL A 113 11.27 21.81 -15.64
CA VAL A 113 12.02 23.06 -15.45
C VAL A 113 13.02 23.29 -16.59
N GLU A 114 13.70 22.25 -17.06
CA GLU A 114 14.62 22.35 -18.20
C GLU A 114 13.88 22.74 -19.49
N ARG A 115 12.68 22.20 -19.72
CA ARG A 115 11.82 22.54 -20.86
C ARG A 115 11.30 23.98 -20.84
N LEU A 116 11.16 24.61 -19.67
CA LEU A 116 10.89 26.06 -19.61
C LEU A 116 12.05 26.86 -20.20
N ALA A 117 13.29 26.40 -20.04
CA ALA A 117 14.47 27.08 -20.57
C ALA A 117 14.67 26.78 -22.07
N ASN A 118 14.43 25.54 -22.51
CA ASN A 118 14.63 25.09 -23.89
C ASN A 118 13.43 24.29 -24.41
N PRO A 119 12.38 24.94 -24.96
CA PRO A 119 11.18 24.23 -25.41
C PRO A 119 11.49 23.37 -26.66
N PRO A 120 11.36 22.04 -26.60
CA PRO A 120 11.69 21.16 -27.71
C PRO A 120 10.68 21.25 -28.86
N GLU A 121 11.12 20.97 -30.08
CA GLU A 121 10.25 20.79 -31.24
C GLU A 121 9.75 19.35 -31.27
N VAL A 122 8.65 19.07 -30.56
CA VAL A 122 8.10 17.72 -30.49
C VAL A 122 7.18 17.48 -31.70
N PRO A 123 7.35 16.37 -32.46
CA PRO A 123 6.38 15.97 -33.47
C PRO A 123 5.04 15.65 -32.79
N GLY A 124 4.06 16.55 -32.93
CA GLY A 124 2.84 16.51 -32.12
C GLY A 124 1.89 15.35 -32.43
N LEU A 125 1.93 14.77 -33.64
CA LEU A 125 0.98 13.74 -34.06
C LEU A 125 1.24 12.35 -33.41
N PRO A 126 2.49 11.82 -33.39
CA PRO A 126 2.79 10.59 -32.68
C PRO A 126 2.51 10.66 -31.17
N VAL A 127 2.87 11.78 -30.53
CA VAL A 127 2.64 12.00 -29.09
C VAL A 127 1.15 12.05 -28.77
N LEU A 128 0.35 12.73 -29.60
CA LEU A 128 -1.11 12.77 -29.42
C LEU A 128 -1.75 11.39 -29.55
N LEU A 129 -1.34 10.59 -30.55
CA LEU A 129 -1.88 9.24 -30.74
C LEU A 129 -1.55 8.31 -29.56
N VAL A 130 -0.33 8.39 -29.03
CA VAL A 130 0.07 7.60 -27.85
C VAL A 130 -0.68 8.07 -26.60
N ALA A 131 -0.82 9.38 -26.38
CA ALA A 131 -1.58 9.92 -25.25
C ALA A 131 -3.06 9.47 -25.27
N VAL A 132 -3.69 9.43 -26.44
CA VAL A 132 -5.06 8.89 -26.60
C VAL A 132 -5.11 7.39 -26.32
N ALA A 133 -4.14 6.63 -26.80
CA ALA A 133 -4.05 5.20 -26.53
C ALA A 133 -3.83 4.90 -25.03
N GLY A 134 -2.99 5.68 -24.36
CA GLY A 134 -2.75 5.58 -22.92
C GLY A 134 -3.97 5.92 -22.09
N LEU A 135 -4.66 7.00 -22.44
CA LEU A 135 -5.93 7.34 -21.81
C LEU A 135 -6.95 6.20 -21.96
N ALA A 136 -7.05 5.59 -23.15
CA ALA A 136 -7.94 4.44 -23.37
C ALA A 136 -7.53 3.23 -22.51
N ALA A 137 -6.23 2.92 -22.41
CA ALA A 137 -5.71 1.85 -21.57
C ALA A 137 -6.05 2.07 -20.08
N ASN A 138 -5.84 3.29 -19.58
CA ASN A 138 -6.17 3.66 -18.20
C ASN A 138 -7.68 3.63 -17.92
N VAL A 139 -8.52 4.03 -18.88
CA VAL A 139 -10.00 3.88 -18.77
C VAL A 139 -10.39 2.40 -18.65
N VAL A 140 -9.79 1.52 -19.44
CA VAL A 140 -10.07 0.07 -19.36
C VAL A 140 -9.62 -0.50 -18.01
N ALA A 141 -8.41 -0.17 -17.56
CA ALA A 141 -7.90 -0.59 -16.25
C ALA A 141 -8.80 -0.07 -15.11
N PHE A 142 -9.23 1.19 -15.18
CA PHE A 142 -10.15 1.79 -14.23
C PHE A 142 -11.50 1.06 -14.17
N ALA A 143 -12.08 0.75 -15.33
CA ALA A 143 -13.34 0.02 -15.43
C ALA A 143 -13.22 -1.40 -14.84
N LEU A 144 -12.10 -2.09 -15.07
CA LEU A 144 -11.83 -3.42 -14.53
C LEU A 144 -11.73 -3.43 -13.00
N LEU A 145 -11.14 -2.37 -12.42
CA LEU A 145 -10.89 -2.27 -10.98
C LEU A 145 -12.04 -1.63 -10.17
N ARG A 146 -12.95 -0.91 -10.83
CA ARG A 146 -14.04 -0.15 -10.19
C ARG A 146 -14.91 -0.97 -9.22
N ASP A 147 -15.27 -2.19 -9.59
CA ASP A 147 -16.12 -3.01 -8.73
C ASP A 147 -15.33 -3.65 -7.59
N GLY A 148 -14.06 -4.00 -7.83
CA GLY A 148 -13.18 -4.56 -6.81
C GLY A 148 -12.77 -3.55 -5.73
N SER A 149 -12.67 -2.27 -6.08
CA SER A 149 -12.28 -1.20 -5.14
C SER A 149 -13.26 -0.98 -4.00
N LYS A 150 -14.51 -1.45 -4.14
CA LYS A 150 -15.54 -1.40 -3.09
C LYS A 150 -15.38 -2.51 -2.05
N GLU A 151 -14.68 -3.59 -2.40
CA GLU A 151 -14.62 -4.82 -1.58
C GLU A 151 -13.23 -5.08 -0.98
N SER A 152 -12.16 -4.43 -1.47
CA SER A 152 -10.80 -4.63 -0.95
C SER A 152 -10.02 -3.32 -0.88
N LEU A 153 -9.35 -3.10 0.27
CA LEU A 153 -8.47 -1.95 0.48
C LEU A 153 -7.28 -1.94 -0.48
N ASN A 154 -6.69 -3.11 -0.78
CA ASN A 154 -5.58 -3.21 -1.72
C ASN A 154 -6.03 -2.84 -3.15
N LEU A 155 -7.23 -3.26 -3.55
CA LEU A 155 -7.79 -2.86 -4.86
C LEU A 155 -8.24 -1.41 -4.88
N ARG A 156 -8.69 -0.87 -3.75
CA ARG A 156 -8.99 0.55 -3.62
C ARG A 156 -7.73 1.39 -3.79
N GLY A 157 -6.59 0.92 -3.27
CA GLY A 157 -5.27 1.52 -3.54
C GLY A 157 -4.95 1.55 -5.02
N ALA A 158 -4.92 0.37 -5.68
CA ALA A 158 -4.66 0.27 -7.12
C ALA A 158 -5.66 1.07 -7.98
N TYR A 159 -6.92 1.14 -7.59
CA TYR A 159 -7.95 1.95 -8.27
C TYR A 159 -7.70 3.45 -8.14
N LEU A 160 -7.29 3.93 -6.96
CA LEU A 160 -6.96 5.34 -6.75
C LEU A 160 -5.70 5.76 -7.49
N GLU A 161 -4.78 4.80 -7.70
CA GLU A 161 -3.57 4.97 -8.50
C GLU A 161 -3.94 5.12 -9.98
N VAL A 162 -4.67 4.15 -10.57
CA VAL A 162 -5.15 4.26 -11.96
C VAL A 162 -6.00 5.51 -12.20
N LEU A 163 -6.79 5.95 -11.21
CA LEU A 163 -7.54 7.21 -11.28
C LEU A 163 -6.61 8.44 -11.32
N ALA A 164 -5.50 8.41 -10.58
CA ALA A 164 -4.48 9.45 -10.63
C ALA A 164 -3.87 9.54 -12.04
N ASP A 165 -3.53 8.39 -12.61
CA ASP A 165 -2.92 8.30 -13.94
C ASP A 165 -3.91 8.78 -15.00
N LEU A 166 -5.20 8.46 -14.87
CA LEU A 166 -6.27 9.01 -15.70
C LEU A 166 -6.31 10.54 -15.68
N ILE A 167 -6.21 11.15 -14.50
CA ILE A 167 -6.17 12.62 -14.35
C ILE A 167 -4.89 13.17 -15.01
N GLY A 168 -3.75 12.49 -14.82
CA GLY A 168 -2.49 12.82 -15.47
C GLY A 168 -2.57 12.76 -16.99
N SER A 169 -3.07 11.65 -17.56
CA SER A 169 -3.26 11.45 -19.00
C SER A 169 -4.19 12.49 -19.61
N VAL A 170 -5.26 12.88 -18.91
CA VAL A 170 -6.13 13.99 -19.35
C VAL A 170 -5.36 15.31 -19.36
N GLY A 171 -4.53 15.57 -18.34
CA GLY A 171 -3.65 16.73 -18.30
C GLY A 171 -2.71 16.79 -19.51
N VAL A 172 -2.01 15.69 -19.81
CA VAL A 172 -1.10 15.60 -20.97
C VAL A 172 -1.86 15.77 -22.29
N LEU A 173 -3.06 15.21 -22.42
CA LEU A 173 -3.88 15.39 -23.61
C LEU A 173 -4.29 16.86 -23.81
N VAL A 174 -4.73 17.53 -22.73
CA VAL A 174 -5.06 18.96 -22.75
C VAL A 174 -3.84 19.80 -23.13
N SER A 175 -2.67 19.48 -22.58
CA SER A 175 -1.39 20.10 -22.96
C SER A 175 -1.12 19.97 -24.46
N GLY A 176 -1.25 18.76 -25.01
CA GLY A 176 -1.04 18.48 -26.42
C GLY A 176 -1.98 19.26 -27.32
N VAL A 177 -3.28 19.31 -26.97
CA VAL A 177 -4.28 20.09 -27.71
C VAL A 177 -3.97 21.58 -27.69
N ILE A 178 -3.60 22.13 -26.53
CA ILE A 178 -3.20 23.54 -26.39
C ILE A 178 -1.98 23.82 -27.27
N THR A 179 -0.97 22.97 -27.21
CA THR A 179 0.27 23.13 -28.00
C THR A 179 -0.02 23.11 -29.50
N LEU A 180 -0.87 22.18 -29.97
CA LEU A 180 -1.23 22.06 -31.39
C LEU A 180 -2.10 23.21 -31.91
N THR A 181 -3.03 23.73 -31.09
CA THR A 181 -3.98 24.76 -31.52
C THR A 181 -3.45 26.18 -31.36
N THR A 182 -2.66 26.44 -30.31
CA THR A 182 -2.18 27.78 -29.95
C THR A 182 -0.69 27.97 -30.22
N GLY A 183 0.07 26.88 -30.41
CA GLY A 183 1.53 26.94 -30.47
C GLY A 183 2.20 27.20 -29.11
N TRP A 184 1.44 27.20 -28.00
CA TRP A 184 1.99 27.50 -26.67
C TRP A 184 2.82 26.33 -26.12
N ARG A 185 4.12 26.37 -26.38
CA ARG A 185 5.10 25.31 -26.06
C ARG A 185 5.33 25.07 -24.56
N TYR A 186 4.81 25.92 -23.67
CA TYR A 186 5.00 25.80 -22.22
C TYR A 186 3.91 24.98 -21.50
N ALA A 187 2.82 24.64 -22.19
CA ALA A 187 1.70 23.90 -21.60
C ALA A 187 2.15 22.55 -21.00
N ASP A 188 3.07 21.86 -21.69
CA ASP A 188 3.60 20.55 -21.30
C ASP A 188 4.36 20.60 -19.98
N ALA A 189 5.27 21.55 -19.84
CA ALA A 189 6.05 21.69 -18.63
C ALA A 189 5.19 22.09 -17.41
N LEU A 190 4.19 22.97 -17.60
CA LEU A 190 3.30 23.36 -16.51
C LEU A 190 2.46 22.17 -16.01
N ILE A 191 1.94 21.37 -16.94
CA ILE A 191 1.18 20.16 -16.64
C ILE A 191 2.09 19.12 -15.98
N GLY A 192 3.31 18.91 -16.48
CA GLY A 192 4.30 18.00 -15.87
C GLY A 192 4.64 18.36 -14.43
N VAL A 193 4.88 19.65 -14.14
CA VAL A 193 5.08 20.13 -12.75
C VAL A 193 3.83 19.88 -11.90
N ALA A 194 2.64 20.15 -12.44
CA ALA A 194 1.39 19.93 -11.71
C ALA A 194 1.18 18.44 -11.36
N ILE A 195 1.46 17.53 -12.28
CA ILE A 195 1.41 16.08 -12.06
C ILE A 195 2.44 15.67 -11.01
N GLY A 196 3.69 16.14 -11.12
CA GLY A 196 4.73 15.86 -10.13
C GLY A 196 4.33 16.31 -8.71
N LEU A 197 3.82 17.54 -8.57
CA LEU A 197 3.33 18.08 -7.30
C LEU A 197 2.09 17.33 -6.77
N PHE A 198 1.29 16.73 -7.64
CA PHE A 198 0.15 15.91 -7.25
C PHE A 198 0.55 14.53 -6.74
N VAL A 199 1.59 13.93 -7.32
CA VAL A 199 2.09 12.59 -6.96
C VAL A 199 2.91 12.62 -5.66
N LEU A 200 3.80 13.61 -5.49
CA LEU A 200 4.75 13.66 -4.36
C LEU A 200 4.11 13.50 -2.96
N PRO A 201 3.02 14.19 -2.58
CA PRO A 201 2.42 14.06 -1.26
C PRO A 201 1.88 12.64 -0.98
N ARG A 202 1.37 11.98 -2.03
CA ARG A 202 0.83 10.62 -1.93
C ARG A 202 1.97 9.63 -1.71
N THR A 203 3.02 9.74 -2.51
CA THR A 203 4.24 8.94 -2.36
C THR A 203 4.88 9.12 -1.00
N PHE A 204 4.93 10.36 -0.47
CA PHE A 204 5.40 10.63 0.89
C PHE A 204 4.56 9.93 1.95
N THR A 205 3.24 9.97 1.81
CA THR A 205 2.32 9.32 2.75
C THR A 205 2.50 7.79 2.73
N LEU A 206 2.66 7.21 1.54
CA LEU A 206 2.93 5.78 1.37
C LEU A 206 4.27 5.39 2.02
N ALA A 207 5.35 6.12 1.72
CA ALA A 207 6.66 5.90 2.32
C ALA A 207 6.61 5.99 3.85
N ARG A 208 5.95 7.01 4.40
CA ARG A 208 5.82 7.21 5.84
C ARG A 208 5.07 6.06 6.51
N ARG A 209 4.01 5.53 5.88
CA ARG A 209 3.28 4.35 6.38
C ARG A 209 4.18 3.11 6.39
N ALA A 210 4.86 2.83 5.28
CA ALA A 210 5.77 1.69 5.19
C ALA A 210 6.91 1.76 6.23
N LEU A 211 7.49 2.95 6.43
CA LEU A 211 8.51 3.18 7.45
C LEU A 211 7.97 2.98 8.87
N ARG A 212 6.76 3.46 9.20
CA ARG A 212 6.15 3.22 10.53
C ARG A 212 6.03 1.73 10.82
N ILE A 213 5.59 0.94 9.84
CA ILE A 213 5.47 -0.52 9.95
C ILE A 213 6.85 -1.17 10.15
N LEU A 214 7.85 -0.78 9.37
CA LEU A 214 9.22 -1.31 9.50
C LEU A 214 9.86 -0.98 10.85
N PHE A 215 9.61 0.21 11.37
CA PHE A 215 10.06 0.64 12.70
C PHE A 215 9.16 0.14 13.84
N GLN A 216 8.16 -0.69 13.56
CA GLN A 216 7.29 -1.29 14.58
C GLN A 216 6.57 -0.26 15.46
N HIS A 217 6.20 0.89 14.88
CA HIS A 217 5.37 1.86 15.59
C HIS A 217 3.97 1.29 15.81
N ALA A 218 3.32 1.76 16.88
CA ALA A 218 1.90 1.54 17.06
C ALA A 218 1.09 2.04 15.85
N PRO A 219 0.01 1.31 15.48
CA PRO A 219 -0.89 1.68 14.39
C PRO A 219 -1.46 3.09 14.63
N ALA A 220 -1.73 3.84 13.57
CA ALA A 220 -2.16 5.24 13.72
C ALA A 220 -3.56 5.36 14.34
N GLU A 221 -4.37 4.34 14.15
CA GLU A 221 -5.77 4.24 14.55
C GLU A 221 -5.93 3.66 15.96
N VAL A 222 -4.86 3.13 16.55
CA VAL A 222 -4.88 2.44 17.84
C VAL A 222 -4.31 3.34 18.93
N ASP A 223 -5.13 3.60 19.94
CA ASP A 223 -4.72 4.28 21.17
C ASP A 223 -4.20 3.23 22.18
N VAL A 224 -2.88 3.13 22.27
CA VAL A 224 -2.20 2.15 23.13
C VAL A 224 -2.42 2.46 24.62
N GLU A 225 -2.54 3.75 24.99
CA GLU A 225 -2.83 4.14 26.37
C GLU A 225 -4.23 3.68 26.76
N ARG A 226 -5.19 3.83 25.84
CA ARG A 226 -6.54 3.33 26.03
C ARG A 226 -6.60 1.80 26.12
N ILE A 227 -5.86 1.07 25.29
CA ILE A 227 -5.74 -0.39 25.40
C ILE A 227 -5.23 -0.78 26.79
N SER A 228 -4.18 -0.12 27.26
CA SER A 228 -3.60 -0.38 28.58
C SER A 228 -4.63 -0.17 29.70
N ALA A 229 -5.38 0.93 29.64
CA ALA A 229 -6.42 1.25 30.60
C ALA A 229 -7.56 0.20 30.59
N GLU A 230 -8.09 -0.15 29.41
CA GLU A 230 -9.18 -1.13 29.29
C GLU A 230 -8.74 -2.55 29.70
N LEU A 231 -7.49 -2.93 29.45
CA LEU A 231 -6.92 -4.18 29.94
C LEU A 231 -6.77 -4.18 31.47
N ALA A 232 -6.40 -3.04 32.07
CA ALA A 232 -6.27 -2.90 33.53
C ALA A 232 -7.64 -2.93 34.25
N GLU A 233 -8.72 -2.61 33.55
CA GLU A 233 -10.09 -2.67 34.09
C GLU A 233 -10.67 -4.11 34.12
N LEU A 234 -10.00 -5.09 33.49
CA LEU A 234 -10.45 -6.48 33.51
C LEU A 234 -10.38 -7.07 34.93
N ALA A 235 -11.42 -7.81 35.30
CA ALA A 235 -11.51 -8.44 36.61
C ALA A 235 -10.31 -9.38 36.85
N GLY A 236 -9.60 -9.15 37.97
CA GLY A 236 -8.43 -9.94 38.35
C GLY A 236 -7.09 -9.43 37.78
N VAL A 237 -7.09 -8.38 36.95
CA VAL A 237 -5.86 -7.68 36.53
C VAL A 237 -5.53 -6.59 37.56
N CYS A 238 -4.28 -6.56 38.02
CA CYS A 238 -3.77 -5.52 38.92
C CYS A 238 -3.09 -4.38 38.16
N ASP A 239 -2.33 -4.72 37.12
CA ASP A 239 -1.49 -3.79 36.35
C ASP A 239 -1.13 -4.40 34.99
N VAL A 240 -0.92 -3.53 34.00
CA VAL A 240 -0.54 -3.87 32.62
C VAL A 240 0.76 -3.16 32.30
N HIS A 241 1.78 -3.92 31.89
CA HIS A 241 3.08 -3.34 31.55
C HIS A 241 3.70 -4.07 30.35
N ASP A 242 4.78 -3.49 29.82
CA ASP A 242 5.46 -3.97 28.62
C ASP A 242 4.50 -4.20 27.43
N LEU A 243 3.50 -3.30 27.29
CA LEU A 243 2.54 -3.35 26.20
C LEU A 243 3.17 -2.80 24.92
N HIS A 244 3.38 -3.70 23.96
CA HIS A 244 3.83 -3.39 22.61
C HIS A 244 2.74 -3.75 21.62
N VAL A 245 2.41 -2.81 20.74
CA VAL A 245 1.46 -3.02 19.65
C VAL A 245 2.13 -2.57 18.36
N TRP A 246 2.12 -3.42 17.35
CA TRP A 246 2.70 -3.10 16.04
C TRP A 246 1.93 -3.73 14.90
N THR A 247 2.05 -3.10 13.74
CA THR A 247 1.55 -3.65 12.47
C THR A 247 2.59 -4.57 11.86
N LEU A 248 2.20 -5.78 11.48
CA LEU A 248 3.10 -6.70 10.76
C LEU A 248 3.04 -6.49 9.24
N THR A 249 1.83 -6.34 8.72
CA THR A 249 1.51 -5.88 7.35
C THR A 249 0.10 -5.27 7.37
N SER A 250 -0.33 -4.70 6.25
CA SER A 250 -1.66 -4.08 6.09
C SER A 250 -2.78 -4.98 6.61
N GLY A 251 -3.49 -4.53 7.66
CA GLY A 251 -4.61 -5.24 8.27
C GLY A 251 -4.22 -6.42 9.17
N MET A 252 -2.97 -6.53 9.58
CA MET A 252 -2.50 -7.54 10.52
C MET A 252 -1.76 -6.88 11.68
N GLU A 253 -2.52 -6.60 12.74
CA GLU A 253 -2.01 -6.03 13.99
C GLU A 253 -1.63 -7.13 14.96
N VAL A 254 -0.54 -6.92 15.68
CA VAL A 254 0.00 -7.86 16.66
C VAL A 254 0.27 -7.11 17.96
N ALA A 255 0.02 -7.77 19.09
CA ALA A 255 0.34 -7.22 20.40
C ALA A 255 1.11 -8.22 21.28
N SER A 256 1.95 -7.68 22.16
CA SER A 256 2.49 -8.38 23.31
C SER A 256 2.33 -7.53 24.55
N ALA A 257 1.96 -8.14 25.67
CA ALA A 257 1.83 -7.42 26.94
C ALA A 257 1.99 -8.36 28.12
N HIS A 258 2.33 -7.80 29.27
CA HIS A 258 2.33 -8.50 30.54
C HIS A 258 1.15 -8.01 31.39
N LEU A 259 0.42 -8.98 31.95
CA LEU A 259 -0.72 -8.76 32.83
C LEU A 259 -0.38 -9.32 34.20
N THR A 260 -0.28 -8.43 35.19
CA THR A 260 -0.13 -8.87 36.58
C THR A 260 -1.49 -9.20 37.17
N LEU A 261 -1.58 -10.34 37.85
CA LEU A 261 -2.85 -10.86 38.33
C LEU A 261 -2.98 -10.78 39.85
N GLU A 262 -4.22 -10.64 40.32
CA GLU A 262 -4.56 -10.89 41.71
C GLU A 262 -4.27 -12.35 42.07
N ARG A 263 -3.90 -12.62 43.32
CA ARG A 263 -3.58 -13.98 43.80
C ARG A 263 -4.76 -14.96 43.67
N THR A 264 -5.98 -14.44 43.65
CA THR A 264 -7.23 -15.21 43.54
C THR A 264 -7.74 -15.33 42.11
N ALA A 265 -7.17 -14.59 41.16
CA ALA A 265 -7.60 -14.61 39.77
C ALA A 265 -7.20 -15.93 39.09
N GLN A 266 -8.05 -16.40 38.17
CA GLN A 266 -7.74 -17.54 37.33
C GLN A 266 -7.07 -17.06 36.04
N PRO A 267 -5.78 -17.39 35.79
CA PRO A 267 -5.04 -16.83 34.65
C PRO A 267 -5.69 -17.12 33.29
N ALA A 268 -6.31 -18.31 33.13
CA ALA A 268 -6.97 -18.68 31.88
C ALA A 268 -8.20 -17.81 31.56
N GLU A 269 -8.97 -17.43 32.58
CA GLU A 269 -10.16 -16.59 32.41
C GLU A 269 -9.75 -15.15 32.04
N VAL A 270 -8.73 -14.61 32.71
CA VAL A 270 -8.18 -13.28 32.42
C VAL A 270 -7.56 -13.24 31.02
N LEU A 271 -6.77 -14.25 30.66
CA LEU A 271 -6.17 -14.36 29.34
C LEU A 271 -7.23 -14.38 28.24
N ALA A 272 -8.29 -15.18 28.40
CA ALA A 272 -9.39 -15.25 27.45
C ALA A 272 -10.11 -13.91 27.33
N ALA A 273 -10.43 -13.25 28.46
CA ALA A 273 -11.09 -11.95 28.46
C ALA A 273 -10.24 -10.87 27.77
N ALA A 274 -8.94 -10.82 28.04
CA ALA A 274 -8.02 -9.89 27.42
C ALA A 274 -7.87 -10.13 25.91
N GLN A 275 -7.78 -11.39 25.48
CA GLN A 275 -7.74 -11.75 24.06
C GLN A 275 -9.06 -11.37 23.35
N THR A 276 -10.20 -11.58 23.99
CA THR A 276 -11.50 -11.15 23.45
C THR A 276 -11.60 -9.63 23.33
N LEU A 277 -11.16 -8.88 24.35
CA LEU A 277 -11.11 -7.42 24.31
C LEU A 277 -10.28 -6.91 23.12
N LEU A 278 -9.03 -7.40 23.00
CA LEU A 278 -8.11 -7.01 21.93
C LEU A 278 -8.64 -7.36 20.54
N LYS A 279 -9.27 -8.52 20.39
CA LYS A 279 -9.87 -8.95 19.14
C LYS A 279 -11.09 -8.11 18.76
N ASP A 280 -12.06 -7.99 19.66
CA ASP A 280 -13.38 -7.48 19.32
C ASP A 280 -13.41 -5.94 19.27
N GLN A 281 -12.64 -5.27 20.12
CA GLN A 281 -12.59 -3.80 20.14
C GLN A 281 -11.48 -3.21 19.25
N TYR A 282 -10.35 -3.91 19.13
CA TYR A 282 -9.17 -3.37 18.46
C TYR A 282 -8.74 -4.15 17.20
N SER A 283 -9.45 -5.23 16.85
CA SER A 283 -9.11 -6.10 15.70
C SER A 283 -7.70 -6.70 15.77
N ILE A 284 -7.16 -6.89 16.99
CA ILE A 284 -5.85 -7.51 17.22
C ILE A 284 -6.09 -9.00 17.47
N GLU A 285 -5.99 -9.82 16.41
CA GLU A 285 -6.23 -11.27 16.50
C GLU A 285 -5.04 -12.05 17.05
N HIS A 286 -3.82 -11.52 16.90
CA HIS A 286 -2.60 -12.17 17.36
C HIS A 286 -2.01 -11.41 18.55
N ALA A 287 -2.38 -11.80 19.76
CA ALA A 287 -1.88 -11.21 21.00
C ALA A 287 -1.18 -12.27 21.86
N THR A 288 0.08 -12.02 22.22
CA THR A 288 0.81 -12.83 23.20
C THR A 288 0.78 -12.13 24.55
N LEU A 289 -0.01 -12.65 25.49
CA LEU A 289 -0.17 -12.04 26.82
C LEU A 289 0.48 -12.93 27.88
N GLN A 290 1.46 -12.39 28.60
CA GLN A 290 2.09 -13.07 29.72
C GLN A 290 1.31 -12.75 31.00
N CYS A 291 0.66 -13.74 31.59
CA CYS A 291 0.00 -13.62 32.88
C CYS A 291 0.98 -13.96 34.00
N GLU A 292 1.23 -13.02 34.90
CA GLU A 292 2.24 -13.18 35.95
C GLU A 292 1.75 -12.73 37.33
N PRO A 293 2.37 -13.25 38.40
CA PRO A 293 2.11 -12.75 39.75
C PRO A 293 2.52 -11.28 39.87
N ARG A 294 1.81 -10.52 40.70
CA ARG A 294 2.13 -9.11 41.00
C ARG A 294 3.60 -8.83 41.37
N GLU A 295 4.26 -9.80 42.00
CA GLU A 295 5.65 -9.69 42.44
C GLU A 295 6.67 -9.70 41.27
N SER A 296 6.26 -10.17 40.09
CA SER A 296 7.13 -10.27 38.90
C SER A 296 7.27 -8.97 38.12
N ALA A 297 6.40 -7.98 38.35
CA ALA A 297 6.34 -6.73 37.58
C ALA A 297 7.66 -5.93 37.57
N ALA A 298 8.47 -6.07 38.62
CA ALA A 298 9.77 -5.41 38.73
C ALA A 298 10.76 -5.86 37.65
N ARG A 299 10.62 -7.09 37.11
CA ARG A 299 11.58 -7.65 36.14
C ARG A 299 11.61 -6.89 34.82
N CYS A 300 10.51 -6.30 34.39
CA CYS A 300 10.48 -5.48 33.18
C CYS A 300 11.26 -4.17 33.35
N GLN A 301 11.35 -3.64 34.58
CA GLN A 301 12.14 -2.45 34.88
C GLN A 301 13.65 -2.74 34.98
N GLU A 302 14.02 -4.01 35.09
CA GLU A 302 15.41 -4.48 35.13
C GLU A 302 15.98 -4.80 33.73
N LEU A 303 15.15 -4.73 32.68
CA LEU A 303 15.62 -4.87 31.30
C LEU A 303 16.54 -3.71 30.94
N SER A 304 17.68 -4.02 30.33
CA SER A 304 18.77 -3.07 30.09
C SER A 304 18.72 -2.39 28.72
N TRP A 305 17.65 -2.57 27.95
CA TRP A 305 17.48 -2.08 26.59
C TRP A 305 16.17 -1.32 26.43
#